data_AF-A0A519RRP8-F1
#
_entry.id   AF-A0A519RRP8-F1
#
_cell.length_a   1.000
_cell.length_b   1.000
_cell.length_c   1.000
_cell.angle_alpha   90.00
_cell.angle_beta   90.00
_cell.angle_gamma   90.00
#
_symmetry.space_group_name_H-M   'P 1'
#
loop_
_entity.id
_entity.type
_entity.pdbx_description
1 polymer ?
#
loop_
_entity_poly.entity_id
_entity_poly.type
_entity_poly.pdbx_seq_one_letter_code
_entity_poly.pdbx_strand_id
1 'polypeptide(L)'
;ELVHFINQTIIPAGASRVICIGDYNANYEEDPIDILRASGLVTVTPPGSASFVYKGLTGSLDHCIVTPNLVGFVDVQKWHINSGEPAFLEYDQAGEATAINSPFRSSDHDPVLIGVRFMGIAQSQPWERANRLWLYPNPEAGPTPFRLMSAVPATVGPLMVEFYLPQGKPLLRITGSATTLQSELGNYTAHLPPGLYLLKMQAKGFSKTQRIAKD
;
A
#
# COMPACT_ATOMS: atom_id res chain seq x y z
N GLU A 1 -15.62 11.24 1.30
CA GLU A 1 -16.16 9.88 1.06
C GLU A 1 -15.04 8.92 0.67
N LEU A 2 -15.22 7.60 0.88
CA LEU A 2 -14.17 6.59 0.69
C LEU A 2 -13.58 6.58 -0.73
N VAL A 3 -14.44 6.65 -1.75
CA VAL A 3 -14.02 6.73 -3.17
C VAL A 3 -13.10 7.93 -3.41
N HIS A 4 -13.46 9.10 -2.88
CA HIS A 4 -12.64 10.30 -2.99
C HIS A 4 -11.28 10.12 -2.33
N PHE A 5 -11.24 9.52 -1.14
CA PHE A 5 -9.99 9.24 -0.44
C PHE A 5 -9.08 8.27 -1.22
N ILE A 6 -9.65 7.20 -1.77
CA ILE A 6 -8.90 6.25 -2.61
C ILE A 6 -8.31 6.97 -3.83
N ASN A 7 -9.14 7.73 -4.56
CA ASN A 7 -8.75 8.34 -5.82
C ASN A 7 -7.84 9.56 -5.69
N GLN A 8 -7.97 10.34 -4.61
CA GLN A 8 -7.24 11.60 -4.43
C GLN A 8 -6.06 11.49 -3.47
N THR A 9 -6.03 10.45 -2.63
CA THR A 9 -4.95 10.28 -1.63
C THR A 9 -4.17 8.99 -1.86
N ILE A 10 -4.85 7.84 -1.94
CA ILE A 10 -4.17 6.54 -1.97
C ILE A 10 -3.50 6.26 -3.32
N ILE A 11 -4.24 6.39 -4.42
CA ILE A 11 -3.71 6.14 -5.76
C ILE A 11 -2.58 7.14 -6.11
N PRO A 12 -2.74 8.46 -5.89
CA PRO A 12 -1.67 9.43 -6.16
C PRO A 12 -0.43 9.24 -5.28
N ALA A 13 -0.56 8.64 -4.08
CA ALA A 13 0.58 8.27 -3.25
C ALA A 13 1.38 7.06 -3.78
N GLY A 14 0.95 6.45 -4.89
CA GLY A 14 1.64 5.35 -5.57
C GLY A 14 1.04 3.97 -5.32
N ALA A 15 -0.05 3.87 -4.54
CA ALA A 15 -0.73 2.59 -4.31
C ALA A 15 -1.69 2.28 -5.47
N SER A 16 -1.20 1.50 -6.45
CA SER A 16 -2.02 1.04 -7.59
C SER A 16 -2.90 -0.17 -7.26
N ARG A 17 -2.68 -0.82 -6.12
CA ARG A 17 -3.41 -2.01 -5.66
C ARG A 17 -3.95 -1.74 -4.26
N VAL A 18 -5.26 -1.64 -4.14
CA VAL A 18 -5.93 -1.27 -2.88
C VAL A 18 -6.92 -2.37 -2.50
N ILE A 19 -6.90 -2.75 -1.22
CA ILE A 19 -7.90 -3.60 -0.58
C ILE A 19 -8.59 -2.73 0.48
N CYS A 20 -9.91 -2.60 0.39
CA CYS A 20 -10.76 -1.91 1.35
C CYS A 20 -11.72 -2.92 1.98
N ILE A 21 -11.58 -3.14 3.28
CA ILE A 21 -12.28 -4.19 4.01
C ILE A 21 -12.95 -3.63 5.26
N GLY A 22 -14.10 -4.18 5.62
CA GLY A 22 -14.78 -3.86 6.86
C GLY A 22 -16.29 -3.95 6.73
N ASP A 23 -16.96 -3.49 7.78
CA ASP A 23 -18.40 -3.31 7.84
C ASP A 23 -18.79 -2.00 7.13
N TYR A 24 -19.54 -2.13 6.04
CA TYR A 24 -20.08 -0.99 5.28
C TYR A 24 -21.49 -0.61 5.71
N ASN A 25 -22.10 -1.37 6.64
CA ASN A 25 -23.50 -1.26 7.03
C ASN A 25 -24.44 -1.21 5.81
N ALA A 26 -24.10 -1.98 4.78
CA ALA A 26 -24.83 -2.02 3.53
C ALA A 26 -24.84 -3.44 2.96
N ASN A 27 -26.00 -3.92 2.53
CA ASN A 27 -26.10 -5.21 1.81
C ASN A 27 -25.46 -5.15 0.42
N TYR A 28 -25.24 -6.33 -0.17
CA TYR A 28 -24.51 -6.49 -1.42
C TYR A 28 -25.06 -5.64 -2.59
N GLU A 29 -26.37 -5.36 -2.61
CA GLU A 29 -27.04 -4.58 -3.67
C GLU A 29 -27.62 -3.25 -3.16
N GLU A 30 -27.04 -2.70 -2.10
CA GLU A 30 -27.42 -1.37 -1.59
C GLU A 30 -26.50 -0.27 -2.13
N ASP A 31 -27.04 0.95 -2.21
CA ASP A 31 -26.39 2.13 -2.80
C ASP A 31 -24.91 2.34 -2.40
N PRO A 32 -24.49 2.15 -1.13
CA PRO A 32 -23.08 2.31 -0.77
C PRO A 32 -22.14 1.36 -1.54
N ILE A 33 -22.57 0.13 -1.79
CA ILE A 33 -21.79 -0.85 -2.57
C ILE A 33 -21.83 -0.50 -4.06
N ASP A 34 -22.97 -0.03 -4.56
CA ASP A 34 -23.11 0.42 -5.95
C ASP A 34 -22.26 1.65 -6.27
N ILE A 35 -22.13 2.60 -5.33
CA ILE A 35 -21.21 3.74 -5.47
C ILE A 35 -19.76 3.26 -5.64
N LEU A 36 -19.34 2.26 -4.88
CA LEU A 36 -17.99 1.68 -5.00
C LEU A 36 -17.81 1.02 -6.37
N ARG A 37 -18.78 0.23 -6.84
CA ARG A 37 -18.76 -0.39 -8.17
C ARG A 37 -18.73 0.65 -9.29
N ALA A 38 -19.57 1.68 -9.20
CA ALA A 38 -19.63 2.79 -10.16
C ALA A 38 -18.32 3.57 -10.24
N SER A 39 -17.53 3.59 -9.16
CA SER A 39 -16.20 4.19 -9.15
C SER A 39 -15.09 3.31 -9.77
N GLY A 40 -15.43 2.11 -10.24
CA GLY A 40 -14.50 1.17 -10.86
C GLY A 40 -13.81 0.22 -9.87
N LEU A 41 -14.22 0.21 -8.61
CA LEU A 41 -13.78 -0.80 -7.64
C LEU A 41 -14.59 -2.09 -7.81
N VAL A 42 -14.04 -3.20 -7.34
CA VAL A 42 -14.64 -4.54 -7.49
C VAL A 42 -14.94 -5.11 -6.10
N THR A 43 -16.21 -5.40 -5.83
CA THR A 43 -16.62 -6.16 -4.66
C THR A 43 -16.31 -7.63 -4.88
N VAL A 44 -15.26 -8.14 -4.22
CA VAL A 44 -14.80 -9.53 -4.36
C VAL A 44 -15.41 -10.47 -3.32
N THR A 45 -16.10 -9.93 -2.32
CA THR A 45 -16.99 -10.72 -1.46
C THR A 45 -18.04 -11.42 -2.33
N PRO A 46 -18.27 -12.74 -2.17
CA PRO A 46 -19.27 -13.45 -2.95
C PRO A 46 -20.69 -12.89 -2.77
N PRO A 47 -21.46 -12.70 -3.86
CA PRO A 47 -22.89 -12.40 -3.76
C PRO A 47 -23.61 -13.44 -2.90
N GLY A 48 -24.48 -13.00 -2.00
CA GLY A 48 -25.25 -13.89 -1.13
C GLY A 48 -24.50 -14.45 0.08
N SER A 49 -23.22 -14.09 0.30
CA SER A 49 -22.50 -14.48 1.52
C SER A 49 -22.97 -13.67 2.74
N ALA A 50 -23.32 -14.35 3.82
CA ALA A 50 -23.81 -13.70 5.04
C ALA A 50 -22.67 -13.28 5.98
N SER A 51 -22.76 -12.12 6.62
CA SER A 51 -21.90 -11.81 7.78
C SER A 51 -22.68 -11.39 9.02
N PHE A 52 -23.99 -11.19 8.92
CA PHE A 52 -24.79 -10.63 10.01
C PHE A 52 -26.23 -11.15 9.97
N VAL A 53 -26.87 -11.23 11.14
CA VAL A 53 -28.29 -11.57 11.29
C VAL A 53 -29.00 -10.47 12.09
N TYR A 54 -30.04 -9.89 11.49
CA TYR A 54 -30.88 -8.88 12.13
C TYR A 54 -32.34 -9.33 12.15
N LYS A 55 -32.92 -9.50 13.35
CA LYS A 55 -34.32 -9.92 13.55
C LYS A 55 -34.71 -11.15 12.73
N GLY A 56 -33.80 -12.12 12.62
CA GLY A 56 -34.00 -13.36 11.86
C GLY A 56 -33.78 -13.23 10.34
N LEU A 57 -33.38 -12.07 9.84
CA LEU A 57 -32.98 -11.87 8.46
C LEU A 57 -31.46 -11.92 8.34
N THR A 58 -30.96 -12.70 7.39
CA THR A 58 -29.54 -12.85 7.11
C THR A 58 -29.09 -11.85 6.05
N GLY A 59 -28.01 -11.12 6.31
CA GLY A 59 -27.48 -10.09 5.43
C GLY A 59 -25.96 -10.09 5.35
N SER A 60 -25.43 -9.23 4.49
CA SER A 60 -23.99 -9.06 4.23
C SER A 60 -23.60 -7.62 4.46
N LEU A 61 -23.12 -7.27 5.65
CA LEU A 61 -22.65 -5.91 5.93
C LEU A 61 -21.14 -5.77 5.73
N ASP A 62 -20.41 -6.88 5.85
CA ASP A 62 -18.96 -6.94 5.76
C ASP A 62 -18.52 -7.33 4.36
N HIS A 63 -17.72 -6.46 3.76
CA HIS A 63 -17.29 -6.59 2.37
C HIS A 63 -15.79 -6.38 2.21
N CYS A 64 -15.24 -7.04 1.19
CA CYS A 64 -13.92 -6.80 0.65
C CYS A 64 -14.10 -6.20 -0.75
N ILE A 65 -13.61 -4.98 -0.92
CA ILE A 65 -13.63 -4.24 -2.17
C ILE A 65 -12.19 -3.97 -2.58
N VAL A 66 -11.86 -4.22 -3.84
CA VAL A 66 -10.50 -4.11 -4.35
C VAL A 66 -10.42 -3.32 -5.64
N THR A 67 -9.23 -2.84 -5.98
CA THR A 67 -8.95 -2.36 -7.33
C THR A 67 -8.99 -3.51 -8.35
N PRO A 68 -9.39 -3.28 -9.61
CA PRO A 68 -9.55 -4.36 -10.61
C PRO A 68 -8.31 -5.24 -10.82
N ASN A 69 -7.11 -4.67 -10.67
CA ASN A 69 -5.83 -5.36 -10.81
C ASN A 69 -5.45 -6.28 -9.62
N LEU A 70 -6.32 -6.43 -8.61
CA LEU A 70 -6.17 -7.36 -7.50
C LEU A 70 -7.11 -8.58 -7.59
N VAL A 71 -8.15 -8.56 -8.42
CA VAL A 71 -9.20 -9.59 -8.44
C VAL A 71 -8.64 -11.01 -8.61
N GLY A 72 -7.63 -11.21 -9.46
CA GLY A 72 -6.99 -12.52 -9.66
C GLY A 72 -5.98 -12.94 -8.59
N PHE A 73 -5.73 -12.09 -7.60
CA PHE A 73 -4.72 -12.28 -6.56
C PHE A 73 -5.32 -12.38 -5.17
N VAL A 74 -6.63 -12.17 -5.03
CA VAL A 74 -7.34 -12.25 -3.75
C VAL A 74 -8.35 -13.38 -3.78
N ASP A 75 -8.51 -14.04 -2.65
CA ASP A 75 -9.62 -14.95 -2.38
C ASP A 75 -10.31 -14.49 -1.09
N VAL A 76 -11.64 -14.51 -1.06
CA VAL A 76 -12.43 -13.93 0.03
C VAL A 76 -13.53 -14.90 0.44
N GLN A 77 -13.58 -15.20 1.73
CA GLN A 77 -14.64 -16.02 2.33
C GLN A 77 -15.07 -15.43 3.67
N LYS A 78 -16.25 -15.82 4.14
CA LYS A 78 -16.73 -15.50 5.48
C LYS A 78 -16.73 -16.77 6.31
N TRP A 79 -16.12 -16.71 7.49
CA TRP A 79 -16.06 -17.88 8.37
C TRP A 79 -17.23 -17.85 9.34
N HIS A 80 -18.22 -18.70 9.08
CA HIS A 80 -19.49 -18.73 9.80
C HIS A 80 -19.38 -19.37 11.19
N ILE A 81 -18.86 -18.60 12.15
CA ILE A 81 -18.69 -19.02 13.55
C ILE A 81 -19.45 -18.12 14.54
N ASN A 82 -20.07 -17.04 14.06
CA ASN A 82 -20.55 -15.96 14.91
C ASN A 82 -22.00 -15.58 14.60
N SER A 83 -22.28 -15.11 13.38
CA SER A 83 -23.57 -14.47 13.07
C SER A 83 -24.76 -15.44 13.15
N GLY A 84 -24.52 -16.72 12.88
CA GLY A 84 -25.50 -17.80 12.98
C GLY A 84 -25.64 -18.42 14.38
N GLU A 85 -24.74 -18.10 15.31
CA GLU A 85 -24.80 -18.63 16.68
C GLU A 85 -25.94 -17.98 17.48
N PRO A 86 -26.53 -18.68 18.47
CA PRO A 86 -27.59 -18.14 19.29
C PRO A 86 -27.20 -16.83 20.00
N ALA A 87 -28.08 -15.82 19.94
CA ALA A 87 -27.83 -14.50 20.53
C ALA A 87 -27.52 -14.54 22.04
N PHE A 88 -28.10 -15.48 22.79
CA PHE A 88 -27.86 -15.60 24.23
C PHE A 88 -26.41 -16.03 24.60
N LEU A 89 -25.63 -16.49 23.62
CA LEU A 89 -24.21 -16.82 23.79
C LEU A 89 -23.30 -15.61 23.52
N GLU A 90 -23.84 -14.49 23.05
CA GLU A 90 -23.10 -13.27 22.74
C GLU A 90 -22.43 -12.69 23.98
N TYR A 91 -21.23 -12.14 23.82
CA TYR A 91 -20.40 -11.66 24.93
C TYR A 91 -21.16 -10.69 25.86
N ASP A 92 -21.93 -9.77 25.30
CA ASP A 92 -22.68 -8.76 26.06
C ASP A 92 -23.94 -9.34 26.75
N GLN A 93 -24.50 -10.43 26.24
CA GLN A 93 -25.67 -11.12 26.79
C GLN A 93 -25.31 -12.23 27.77
N ALA A 94 -24.28 -13.02 27.47
CA ALA A 94 -23.86 -14.18 28.24
C ALA A 94 -23.09 -13.78 29.52
N GLY A 95 -22.44 -12.62 29.53
CA GLY A 95 -21.70 -12.13 30.69
C GLY A 95 -20.63 -13.13 31.15
N GLU A 96 -20.68 -13.54 32.42
CA GLU A 96 -19.74 -14.53 32.98
C GLU A 96 -19.82 -15.91 32.32
N ALA A 97 -20.96 -16.25 31.68
CA ALA A 97 -21.13 -17.50 30.96
C ALA A 97 -20.50 -17.49 29.55
N THR A 98 -19.91 -16.36 29.13
CA THR A 98 -19.25 -16.28 27.82
C THR A 98 -18.14 -17.32 27.71
N ALA A 99 -18.15 -18.07 26.61
CA ALA A 99 -17.18 -19.13 26.36
C ALA A 99 -15.82 -18.55 25.91
N ILE A 100 -15.01 -18.03 26.84
CA ILE A 100 -13.72 -17.37 26.57
C ILE A 100 -12.65 -18.25 25.88
N ASN A 101 -12.85 -19.57 25.87
CA ASN A 101 -11.94 -20.54 25.23
C ASN A 101 -12.49 -21.08 23.89
N SER A 102 -13.53 -20.44 23.35
CA SER A 102 -14.18 -20.80 22.09
C SER A 102 -14.11 -19.61 21.12
N PRO A 103 -13.88 -19.83 19.81
CA PRO A 103 -13.98 -18.77 18.82
C PRO A 103 -15.43 -18.44 18.45
N PHE A 104 -16.38 -19.34 18.76
CA PHE A 104 -17.79 -19.20 18.39
C PHE A 104 -18.48 -18.11 19.20
N ARG A 105 -19.37 -17.35 18.54
CA ARG A 105 -20.11 -16.21 19.09
C ARG A 105 -19.20 -15.21 19.82
N SER A 106 -18.01 -14.99 19.29
CA SER A 106 -17.09 -13.94 19.74
C SER A 106 -17.48 -12.55 19.22
N SER A 107 -18.42 -12.49 18.28
CA SER A 107 -19.05 -11.29 17.73
C SER A 107 -20.45 -11.65 17.22
N ASP A 108 -21.27 -10.65 16.97
CA ASP A 108 -22.49 -10.71 16.17
C ASP A 108 -22.24 -10.80 14.66
N HIS A 109 -21.01 -10.53 14.20
CA HIS A 109 -20.58 -10.64 12.82
C HIS A 109 -19.66 -11.83 12.57
N ASP A 110 -19.77 -12.45 11.39
CA ASP A 110 -18.79 -13.42 10.91
C ASP A 110 -17.53 -12.74 10.37
N PRO A 111 -16.33 -13.21 10.75
CA PRO A 111 -15.09 -12.65 10.22
C PRO A 111 -14.93 -12.89 8.72
N VAL A 112 -14.44 -11.86 8.02
CA VAL A 112 -14.06 -11.92 6.60
C VAL A 112 -12.60 -12.40 6.50
N LEU A 113 -12.41 -13.57 5.89
CA LEU A 113 -11.10 -14.15 5.58
C LEU A 113 -10.65 -13.70 4.20
N ILE A 114 -9.40 -13.24 4.10
CA ILE A 114 -8.82 -12.73 2.86
C ILE A 114 -7.47 -13.40 2.62
N GLY A 115 -7.40 -14.22 1.59
CA GLY A 115 -6.15 -14.75 1.07
C GLY A 115 -5.56 -13.79 0.04
N VAL A 116 -4.27 -13.46 0.17
CA VAL A 116 -3.55 -12.64 -0.81
C VAL A 116 -2.40 -13.43 -1.41
N ARG A 117 -2.43 -13.61 -2.73
CA ARG A 117 -1.37 -14.24 -3.51
C ARG A 117 -0.41 -13.19 -4.04
N PHE A 118 0.77 -13.10 -3.45
CA PHE A 118 1.79 -12.15 -3.91
C PHE A 118 2.54 -12.60 -5.18
N MET A 119 2.55 -13.90 -5.48
CA MET A 119 3.20 -14.43 -6.67
C MET A 119 2.48 -13.98 -7.95
N GLY A 120 3.22 -13.46 -8.92
CA GLY A 120 2.64 -12.94 -10.17
C GLY A 120 2.07 -11.53 -10.06
N ILE A 121 2.00 -10.96 -8.86
CA ILE A 121 1.90 -9.51 -8.70
C ILE A 121 3.24 -8.96 -9.18
N ALA A 122 3.32 -8.61 -10.47
CA ALA A 122 4.38 -7.75 -10.94
C ALA A 122 4.39 -6.55 -9.98
N GLN A 123 5.55 -6.26 -9.38
CA GLN A 123 5.76 -4.95 -8.79
C GLN A 123 5.18 -4.00 -9.82
N SER A 124 4.16 -3.23 -9.43
CA SER A 124 3.67 -2.15 -10.30
C SER A 124 4.93 -1.52 -10.85
N GLN A 125 5.08 -1.50 -12.20
CA GLN A 125 6.13 -0.74 -12.90
C GLN A 125 6.55 0.35 -11.96
N PRO A 126 7.78 0.32 -11.39
CA PRO A 126 8.10 1.12 -10.22
C PRO A 126 7.62 2.50 -10.58
N TRP A 127 6.49 2.88 -9.97
CA TRP A 127 6.13 4.26 -9.90
C TRP A 127 7.37 4.76 -9.20
N GLU A 128 8.21 5.49 -9.93
CA GLU A 128 9.28 6.24 -9.31
C GLU A 128 8.58 6.83 -8.10
N ARG A 129 8.90 6.35 -6.88
CA ARG A 129 8.44 6.99 -5.65
C ARG A 129 8.91 8.41 -5.85
N ALA A 130 8.02 9.30 -6.32
CA ALA A 130 8.38 10.37 -7.26
C ALA A 130 9.70 10.94 -6.79
N ASN A 131 10.80 10.66 -7.53
CA ASN A 131 12.13 10.79 -6.95
C ASN A 131 12.23 12.21 -6.39
N ARG A 132 12.13 12.35 -5.06
CA ARG A 132 12.03 13.66 -4.41
C ARG A 132 13.39 14.33 -4.34
N LEU A 133 14.30 13.91 -5.22
CA LEU A 133 15.64 14.39 -5.36
C LEU A 133 15.68 15.18 -6.66
N TRP A 134 16.07 16.43 -6.56
CA TRP A 134 16.14 17.38 -7.66
C TRP A 134 17.58 17.79 -7.87
N LEU A 135 17.96 18.08 -9.11
CA LEU A 135 19.29 18.61 -9.39
C LEU A 135 19.45 20.02 -8.82
N TYR A 136 20.59 20.28 -8.17
CA TYR A 136 20.94 21.59 -7.63
C TYR A 136 22.32 22.07 -8.15
N PRO A 137 22.52 23.38 -8.41
CA PRO A 137 21.47 24.35 -8.64
C PRO A 137 20.69 23.95 -9.90
N ASN A 138 19.42 24.25 -9.86
CA ASN A 138 18.53 24.01 -10.97
C ASN A 138 19.07 24.63 -12.27
N PRO A 139 19.02 23.97 -13.45
CA PRO A 139 19.28 24.68 -14.71
C PRO A 139 18.30 25.85 -14.88
N GLU A 140 18.64 26.84 -15.71
CA GLU A 140 17.76 28.01 -15.99
C GLU A 140 16.33 27.61 -16.41
N ALA A 141 16.16 26.40 -16.94
CA ALA A 141 14.88 25.80 -17.34
C ALA A 141 13.99 25.29 -16.20
N GLY A 142 14.41 25.37 -14.92
CA GLY A 142 13.61 24.97 -13.75
C GLY A 142 13.85 23.52 -13.26
N PRO A 143 13.11 23.09 -12.20
CA PRO A 143 13.37 21.88 -11.40
C PRO A 143 13.36 20.60 -12.22
N THR A 144 14.54 20.03 -12.44
CA THR A 144 14.67 18.71 -13.09
C THR A 144 14.85 17.60 -12.05
N PRO A 145 14.03 16.53 -12.08
CA PRO A 145 14.21 15.38 -11.22
C PRO A 145 15.60 14.76 -11.44
N PHE A 146 16.27 14.40 -10.36
CA PHE A 146 17.52 13.65 -10.43
C PHE A 146 17.26 12.25 -10.97
N ARG A 147 18.07 11.79 -11.92
CA ARG A 147 18.09 10.39 -12.38
C ARG A 147 19.52 9.88 -12.25
N LEU A 148 19.73 8.90 -11.38
CA LEU A 148 21.01 8.24 -11.16
C LEU A 148 21.55 7.63 -12.46
N MET A 149 20.68 6.98 -13.24
CA MET A 149 21.05 6.39 -14.52
C MET A 149 21.50 7.43 -15.57
N SER A 150 21.04 8.68 -15.47
CA SER A 150 21.51 9.77 -16.34
C SER A 150 22.84 10.37 -15.85
N ALA A 151 23.17 10.19 -14.57
CA ALA A 151 24.37 10.75 -13.96
C ALA A 151 25.60 9.84 -14.07
N VAL A 152 25.41 8.58 -14.44
CA VAL A 152 26.43 7.51 -14.40
C VAL A 152 26.47 6.76 -15.74
N PRO A 153 27.65 6.45 -16.31
CA PRO A 153 27.75 5.71 -17.56
C PRO A 153 27.16 4.30 -17.46
N ALA A 154 26.49 3.83 -18.51
CA ALA A 154 25.85 2.51 -18.54
C ALA A 154 26.84 1.33 -18.38
N THR A 155 28.13 1.55 -18.61
CA THR A 155 29.19 0.53 -18.57
C THR A 155 29.83 0.36 -17.19
N VAL A 156 29.44 1.15 -16.19
CA VAL A 156 30.03 1.00 -14.85
C VAL A 156 29.52 -0.27 -14.18
N GLY A 157 30.42 -0.95 -13.46
CA GLY A 157 30.08 -2.07 -12.60
C GLY A 157 29.32 -1.64 -11.33
N PRO A 158 29.42 -2.40 -10.23
CA PRO A 158 28.79 -2.05 -8.97
C PRO A 158 29.11 -0.61 -8.55
N LEU A 159 28.05 0.15 -8.28
CA LEU A 159 28.08 1.55 -7.92
C LEU A 159 27.88 1.69 -6.41
N MET A 160 28.68 2.54 -5.79
CA MET A 160 28.50 3.02 -4.43
C MET A 160 27.98 4.45 -4.49
N VAL A 161 26.92 4.72 -3.73
CA VAL A 161 26.29 6.03 -3.64
C VAL A 161 26.25 6.44 -2.17
N GLU A 162 26.81 7.61 -1.88
CA GLU A 162 26.89 8.18 -0.54
C GLU A 162 26.23 9.56 -0.51
N PHE A 163 25.34 9.78 0.46
CA PHE A 163 24.70 11.08 0.72
C PHE A 163 25.41 11.77 1.88
N TYR A 164 25.76 13.03 1.69
CA TYR A 164 26.38 13.90 2.70
C TYR A 164 25.56 15.17 2.85
N LEU A 165 25.58 15.76 4.06
CA LEU A 165 25.29 17.17 4.19
C LEU A 165 26.46 17.99 3.61
N PRO A 166 26.24 19.20 3.06
CA PRO A 166 27.31 19.99 2.44
C PRO A 166 28.53 20.27 3.34
N GLN A 167 28.38 20.21 4.66
CA GLN A 167 29.45 20.33 5.65
C GLN A 167 29.46 19.19 6.68
N GLY A 168 28.90 18.01 6.35
CA GLY A 168 28.67 16.93 7.32
C GLY A 168 29.30 15.58 6.98
N LYS A 169 29.16 14.64 7.92
CA LYS A 169 29.49 13.22 7.74
C LYS A 169 28.52 12.54 6.76
N PRO A 170 28.90 11.41 6.14
CA PRO A 170 27.97 10.64 5.32
C PRO A 170 26.77 10.18 6.14
N LEU A 171 25.57 10.40 5.63
CA LEU A 171 24.30 10.05 6.26
C LEU A 171 23.79 8.68 5.78
N LEU A 172 24.07 8.36 4.53
CA LEU A 172 23.58 7.15 3.88
C LEU A 172 24.62 6.67 2.89
N ARG A 173 24.89 5.36 2.90
CA ARG A 173 25.77 4.70 1.95
C ARG A 173 25.06 3.46 1.43
N ILE A 174 24.90 3.37 0.12
CA ILE A 174 24.22 2.27 -0.56
C ILE A 174 25.10 1.77 -1.71
N THR A 175 25.05 0.48 -1.97
CA THR A 175 25.86 -0.18 -3.02
C THR A 175 24.99 -1.12 -3.82
N GLY A 176 25.14 -1.13 -5.14
CA GLY A 176 24.37 -2.00 -6.02
C GLY A 176 24.61 -1.70 -7.50
N SER A 177 23.85 -2.34 -8.38
CA SER A 177 23.83 -1.94 -9.80
C SER A 177 23.18 -0.57 -9.97
N ALA A 178 23.54 0.19 -11.01
CA ALA A 178 22.92 1.49 -11.28
C ALA A 178 21.39 1.39 -11.43
N THR A 179 20.91 0.32 -12.05
CA THR A 179 19.47 0.04 -12.24
C THR A 179 18.77 -0.23 -10.91
N THR A 180 19.33 -1.09 -10.07
CA THR A 180 18.77 -1.40 -8.74
C THR A 180 18.77 -0.18 -7.83
N LEU A 181 19.87 0.59 -7.83
CA LEU A 181 19.96 1.80 -7.02
C LEU A 181 18.99 2.87 -7.49
N GLN A 182 18.74 2.99 -8.80
CA GLN A 182 17.74 3.92 -9.34
C GLN A 182 16.31 3.56 -8.89
N SER A 183 15.94 2.28 -8.87
CA SER A 183 14.60 1.85 -8.47
C SER A 183 14.37 1.99 -6.96
N GLU A 184 15.42 1.83 -6.15
CA GLU A 184 15.33 1.85 -4.68
C GLU A 184 15.70 3.19 -4.05
N LEU A 185 16.18 4.16 -4.83
CA LEU A 185 16.72 5.43 -4.31
C LEU A 185 15.71 6.13 -3.40
N GLY A 186 14.45 6.21 -3.82
CA GLY A 186 13.37 6.81 -3.04
C GLY A 186 13.12 6.12 -1.70
N ASN A 187 13.25 4.79 -1.64
CA ASN A 187 13.11 4.02 -0.40
C ASN A 187 14.29 4.30 0.54
N TYR A 188 15.51 4.23 0.01
CA TYR A 188 16.71 4.50 0.80
C TYR A 188 16.74 5.93 1.34
N THR A 189 16.20 6.92 0.63
CA THR A 189 16.20 8.31 1.07
C THR A 189 14.92 8.74 1.80
N ALA A 190 13.94 7.86 1.99
CA ALA A 190 12.65 8.21 2.58
C ALA A 190 12.76 8.80 3.99
N HIS A 191 13.76 8.35 4.76
CA HIS A 191 14.03 8.79 6.13
C HIS A 191 14.87 10.07 6.23
N LEU A 192 15.42 10.56 5.10
CA LEU A 192 16.21 11.78 5.11
C LEU A 192 15.28 13.01 5.15
N PRO A 193 15.57 14.02 5.99
CA PRO A 193 14.77 15.24 6.03
C PRO A 193 14.89 16.02 4.70
N PRO A 194 13.92 16.90 4.36
CA PRO A 194 14.06 17.81 3.23
C PRO A 194 15.30 18.71 3.39
N GLY A 195 15.97 19.04 2.28
CA GLY A 195 17.18 19.87 2.32
C GLY A 195 18.19 19.57 1.22
N LEU A 196 19.36 20.22 1.30
CA LEU A 196 20.45 20.06 0.34
C LEU A 196 21.40 18.94 0.75
N TYR A 197 21.76 18.11 -0.23
CA TYR A 197 22.68 17.00 -0.06
C TYR A 197 23.75 17.00 -1.16
N LEU A 198 24.92 16.46 -0.83
CA LEU A 198 25.93 16.04 -1.79
C LEU A 198 25.81 14.53 -2.00
N LEU A 199 25.63 14.14 -3.24
CA LEU A 199 25.58 12.75 -3.67
C LEU A 199 26.90 12.37 -4.33
N LYS A 200 27.70 11.54 -3.66
CA LYS A 200 28.94 11.00 -4.20
C LYS A 200 28.66 9.62 -4.79
N MET A 201 28.94 9.46 -6.07
CA MET A 201 28.74 8.23 -6.84
C MET A 201 30.12 7.69 -7.23
N GLN A 202 30.44 6.46 -6.86
CA GLN A 202 31.75 5.85 -7.08
C GLN A 202 31.63 4.43 -7.62
N ALA A 203 32.38 4.13 -8.68
CA ALA A 203 32.56 2.80 -9.23
C ALA A 203 34.01 2.64 -9.72
N LYS A 204 34.40 1.45 -10.17
CA LYS A 204 35.75 1.25 -10.72
C LYS A 204 35.98 2.16 -11.93
N GLY A 205 36.94 3.09 -11.83
CA GLY A 205 37.24 4.05 -12.90
C GLY A 205 36.22 5.19 -13.05
N PHE A 206 35.27 5.35 -12.13
CA PHE A 206 34.26 6.41 -12.17
C PHE A 206 34.05 7.02 -10.78
N SER A 207 34.08 8.35 -10.68
CA SER A 207 33.72 9.08 -9.47
C SER A 207 33.10 10.41 -9.85
N LYS A 208 31.88 10.68 -9.36
CA LYS A 208 31.16 11.93 -9.59
C LYS A 208 30.46 12.38 -8.32
N THR A 209 30.54 13.66 -8.01
CA THR A 209 29.76 14.28 -6.93
C THR A 209 28.72 15.21 -7.53
N GLN A 210 27.47 15.06 -7.11
CA GLN A 210 26.33 15.86 -7.57
C GLN A 210 25.66 16.53 -6.38
N ARG A 211 25.34 17.82 -6.49
CA ARG A 211 24.45 18.47 -5.53
C ARG A 211 23.01 18.17 -5.89
N ILE A 212 22.23 17.78 -4.89
CA ILE A 212 20.80 17.48 -5.03
C ILE A 212 20.01 18.14 -3.90
N ALA A 213 18.76 18.53 -4.18
CA ALA A 213 17.81 18.99 -3.19
C ALA A 213 16.77 17.88 -2.94
N LYS A 214 16.39 17.66 -1.68
CA LYS A 214 15.32 16.75 -1.31
C LYS A 214 14.08 17.51 -0.85
N ASP A 215 12.92 17.11 -1.35
CA ASP A 215 11.59 17.55 -0.88
C ASP A 215 11.01 16.68 0.24
#